data_AF-E2B738-F1
#
_entry.id   AF-E2B738-F1
#
_cell.length_a   1.000
_cell.length_b   1.000
_cell.length_c   1.000
_cell.angle_alpha   90.00
_cell.angle_beta   90.00
_cell.angle_gamma   90.00
#
_symmetry.space_group_name_H-M   'P 1'
#
loop_
_entity.id
_entity.type
_entity.pdbx_description
1 polymer ?
#
loop_
_entity_poly.entity_id
_entity_poly.type
_entity_poly.pdbx_seq_one_letter_code
_entity_poly.pdbx_strand_id
1 'polypeptide(L)'
;MEEIEGNGIKIYPLPDCDSDEDEDYKEQVRQLKEAVPFAVCGANTLLEVKGKRVRGRLYPWGVVEVENPDHCDFIKLRTMLM
;
A
#
# COMPACT_ATOMS: atom_id res chain seq x y z
N MET A 1 -14.94 0.11 -6.08
CA MET A 1 -14.75 -0.54 -7.39
C MET A 1 -15.96 -0.42 -8.31
N GLU A 2 -17.14 -0.06 -7.80
CA GLU A 2 -18.38 0.05 -8.61
C GLU A 2 -18.23 0.92 -9.87
N GLU A 3 -17.52 2.05 -9.80
CA GLU A 3 -17.29 2.89 -10.98
C GLU A 3 -16.36 2.23 -12.02
N ILE A 4 -15.34 1.51 -11.57
CA ILE A 4 -14.40 0.80 -12.47
C ILE A 4 -15.14 -0.31 -13.21
N GLU A 5 -15.96 -1.07 -12.49
CA GLU A 5 -16.79 -2.15 -13.04
C GLU A 5 -17.89 -1.61 -13.97
N GLY A 6 -18.60 -0.56 -13.55
CA GLY A 6 -19.66 0.08 -14.33
C GLY A 6 -19.19 0.69 -15.65
N ASN A 7 -17.92 1.09 -15.72
CA ASN A 7 -17.29 1.60 -16.93
C ASN A 7 -16.53 0.52 -17.74
N GLY A 8 -16.54 -0.74 -17.30
CA GLY A 8 -15.85 -1.84 -17.99
C GLY A 8 -14.32 -1.70 -18.01
N ILE A 9 -13.74 -0.99 -17.04
CA ILE A 9 -12.30 -0.76 -16.93
C ILE A 9 -11.65 -2.01 -16.34
N LYS A 10 -10.73 -2.62 -17.09
CA LYS A 10 -9.98 -3.80 -16.65
C LYS A 10 -8.69 -3.39 -15.96
N ILE A 11 -8.62 -3.62 -14.65
CA ILE A 11 -7.41 -3.45 -13.85
C ILE A 11 -6.64 -4.77 -13.72
N TYR A 12 -5.39 -4.71 -13.28
CA TYR A 12 -4.59 -5.90 -13.01
C TYR A 12 -5.21 -6.70 -11.86
N PRO A 13 -5.64 -7.96 -12.07
CA PRO A 13 -6.12 -8.81 -10.99
C PRO A 13 -4.93 -9.36 -10.21
N LEU A 14 -4.95 -9.22 -8.88
CA LEU A 14 -3.96 -9.88 -8.04
C LEU A 14 -4.17 -11.40 -8.13
N PRO A 15 -3.10 -12.19 -8.30
CA PRO A 15 -3.21 -13.65 -8.37
C PRO A 15 -3.86 -14.23 -7.10
N ASP A 16 -4.55 -15.35 -7.26
CA ASP A 16 -5.04 -16.14 -6.12
C ASP A 16 -3.89 -16.95 -5.52
N CYS A 17 -3.91 -17.14 -4.20
CA CYS A 17 -3.00 -18.07 -3.54
C CYS A 17 -3.38 -19.50 -3.92
N ASP A 18 -2.38 -20.33 -4.20
CA ASP A 18 -2.60 -21.76 -4.37
C ASP A 18 -3.02 -22.41 -3.04
N SER A 19 -3.73 -23.53 -3.13
CA SER A 19 -4.36 -24.16 -1.95
C SER A 19 -3.34 -24.70 -0.94
N ASP A 20 -2.12 -24.99 -1.37
CA ASP A 20 -0.99 -25.49 -0.59
C ASP A 20 -0.18 -24.40 0.11
N GLU A 21 -0.48 -23.12 -0.13
CA GLU A 21 0.14 -21.99 0.57
C GLU A 21 -0.32 -21.88 2.04
N ASP A 22 0.56 -21.32 2.87
CA ASP A 22 0.32 -21.13 4.30
C ASP A 22 -0.86 -20.16 4.56
N GLU A 23 -1.61 -20.40 5.64
CA GLU A 23 -2.75 -19.55 6.04
C GLU A 23 -2.35 -18.08 6.24
N ASP A 24 -1.17 -17.83 6.82
CA ASP A 24 -0.65 -16.48 7.00
C ASP A 24 -0.40 -15.76 5.66
N TYR A 25 0.02 -16.48 4.63
CA TYR A 25 0.22 -15.93 3.29
C TYR A 25 -1.13 -15.62 2.62
N LYS A 26 -2.11 -16.53 2.74
CA LYS A 26 -3.48 -16.31 2.26
C LYS A 26 -4.13 -15.09 2.89
N GLU A 27 -3.95 -14.90 4.19
CA GLU A 27 -4.39 -13.72 4.94
C GLU A 27 -3.75 -12.44 4.38
N GLN A 28 -2.44 -12.43 4.14
CA GLN A 28 -1.73 -11.28 3.56
C GLN A 28 -2.23 -10.94 2.15
N VAL A 29 -2.41 -11.93 1.28
CA VAL A 29 -2.91 -11.72 -0.08
C VAL A 29 -4.35 -11.21 -0.08
N ARG A 30 -5.20 -11.70 0.84
CA ARG A 30 -6.55 -11.16 1.05
C ARG A 30 -6.50 -9.68 1.43
N GLN A 31 -5.69 -9.32 2.42
CA GLN A 31 -5.53 -7.93 2.85
C GLN A 31 -5.01 -7.02 1.72
N LEU A 32 -4.13 -7.54 0.86
CA LEU A 32 -3.63 -6.83 -0.33
C LEU A 32 -4.73 -6.60 -1.37
N LYS A 33 -5.58 -7.59 -1.62
CA LYS A 33 -6.73 -7.46 -2.55
C LYS A 33 -7.75 -6.45 -2.06
N GLU A 34 -8.06 -6.47 -0.77
CA GLU A 34 -8.99 -5.52 -0.15
C GLU A 34 -8.45 -4.08 -0.12
N ALA A 35 -7.13 -3.92 -0.15
CA ALA A 35 -6.48 -2.60 -0.18
C ALA A 35 -6.49 -1.93 -1.58
N VAL A 36 -7.01 -2.59 -2.62
CA VAL A 36 -7.13 -1.99 -3.95
C VAL A 36 -8.39 -1.11 -4.02
N PRO A 37 -8.30 0.15 -4.49
CA PRO A 37 -7.11 0.83 -5.02
C PRO A 37 -6.19 1.38 -3.92
N PHE A 38 -4.86 1.17 -4.06
CA PHE A 38 -3.88 1.60 -3.08
C PHE A 38 -3.79 3.14 -2.97
N ALA A 39 -3.99 3.68 -1.78
CA ALA A 39 -3.80 5.10 -1.50
C ALA A 39 -2.35 5.36 -1.08
N VAL A 40 -1.50 5.73 -2.04
CA VAL A 40 -0.05 5.88 -1.81
C VAL A 40 0.41 7.33 -1.75
N CYS A 41 1.37 7.62 -0.87
CA CYS A 41 2.12 8.87 -0.86
C CYS A 41 3.57 8.60 -1.29
N GLY A 42 4.11 9.40 -2.22
CA GLY A 42 5.52 9.33 -2.62
C GLY A 42 6.36 10.44 -1.98
N ALA A 43 7.61 10.14 -1.64
CA ALA A 43 8.59 11.13 -1.20
C ALA A 43 10.01 10.72 -1.58
N ASN A 44 10.77 11.69 -2.11
CA ASN A 44 12.22 11.55 -2.34
C ASN A 44 13.06 12.18 -1.22
N THR A 45 12.40 12.90 -0.29
CA THR A 45 13.05 13.61 0.80
C THR A 45 13.16 12.72 2.03
N LEU A 46 14.30 12.78 2.70
CA LEU A 46 14.53 12.18 4.01
C LEU A 46 14.30 13.22 5.10
N LEU A 47 13.50 12.86 6.09
CA LEU A 47 13.16 13.68 7.25
C LEU A 47 13.60 12.96 8.52
N GLU A 48 13.98 13.72 9.55
CA GLU A 48 14.25 13.15 10.87
C GLU A 48 13.01 13.29 11.74
N VAL A 49 12.40 12.15 12.09
CA VAL A 49 11.20 12.07 12.93
C VAL A 49 11.51 11.17 14.12
N LYS A 50 11.35 11.68 15.34
CA LYS A 50 11.61 10.93 16.59
C LYS A 50 12.99 10.24 16.62
N GLY A 51 14.01 10.89 16.07
CA GLY A 51 15.40 10.38 16.00
C GLY A 51 15.65 9.30 14.94
N LYS A 52 14.67 9.02 14.07
CA LYS A 52 14.84 8.12 12.91
C LYS A 52 14.76 8.91 11.61
N ARG A 53 15.61 8.57 10.65
CA ARG A 53 15.52 9.08 9.28
C ARG A 53 14.48 8.28 8.51
N VAL A 54 13.40 8.93 8.12
CA VAL A 54 12.27 8.34 7.38
C VAL A 54 12.03 9.09 6.09
N ARG A 55 11.55 8.39 5.05
CA ARG A 55 11.08 9.06 3.82
C ARG A 55 9.70 9.66 4.08
N GLY A 56 9.54 10.94 3.82
CA GLY A 56 8.29 11.60 4.15
C GLY A 56 8.12 13.00 3.55
N ARG A 57 6.93 13.55 3.74
CA ARG A 57 6.56 14.92 3.34
C ARG A 57 6.29 15.74 4.59
N LEU A 58 6.98 16.86 4.73
CA LEU A 58 6.77 17.81 5.82
C LEU A 58 5.80 18.90 5.38
N TYR A 59 4.77 19.12 6.19
CA TYR A 59 3.80 20.19 6.06
C TYR A 59 3.76 21.01 7.35
N PRO A 60 3.22 22.25 7.31
CA PRO A 60 3.04 23.06 8.52
C PRO A 60 2.18 22.39 9.60
N TRP A 61 1.29 21.47 9.20
CA TRP A 61 0.39 20.72 10.11
C TRP A 61 0.92 19.35 10.52
N GLY A 62 2.07 18.89 10.02
CA GLY A 62 2.62 17.60 10.40
C GLY A 62 3.49 16.94 9.33
N VAL A 63 3.90 15.70 9.61
CA VAL A 63 4.74 14.90 8.73
C VAL A 63 3.97 13.68 8.26
N VAL A 64 3.95 13.46 6.95
CA VAL A 64 3.45 12.22 6.35
C VAL A 64 4.66 11.33 6.09
N GLU A 65 4.80 10.29 6.90
CA GLU A 65 5.78 9.21 6.71
C GLU A 65 5.28 8.24 5.63
N VAL A 66 6.07 8.07 4.55
CA VAL A 66 5.70 7.21 3.41
C VAL A 66 5.76 5.73 3.76
N GLU A 67 6.68 5.33 4.64
CA GLU A 67 6.83 3.94 5.08
C GLU A 67 6.01 3.62 6.33
N ASN A 68 5.06 4.48 6.71
CA ASN A 68 4.15 4.21 7.81
C ASN A 68 2.80 3.71 7.26
N PRO A 69 2.37 2.47 7.61
CA PRO A 69 1.12 1.90 7.10
C PRO A 69 -0.13 2.65 7.60
N ASP A 70 -0.02 3.42 8.70
CA ASP A 70 -1.10 4.26 9.20
C ASP A 70 -1.30 5.54 8.37
N HIS A 71 -0.31 5.90 7.52
CA HIS A 71 -0.35 7.11 6.70
C HIS A 71 -0.66 6.83 5.23
N CYS A 72 -0.18 5.72 4.67
CA CYS A 72 -0.47 5.34 3.29
C CYS A 72 -0.19 3.86 3.01
N ASP A 73 -0.75 3.35 1.91
CA ASP A 73 -0.62 1.97 1.47
C ASP A 73 0.68 1.68 0.70
N PHE A 74 1.69 2.55 0.80
CA PHE A 74 2.94 2.40 0.04
C PHE A 74 3.62 1.06 0.32
N ILE A 75 3.60 0.60 1.58
CA ILE A 75 4.16 -0.70 1.94
C ILE A 75 3.40 -1.83 1.23
N LYS A 76 2.06 -1.77 1.20
CA LYS A 76 1.22 -2.79 0.54
C LYS A 76 1.50 -2.83 -0.96
N LEU A 77 1.57 -1.67 -1.61
CA LEU A 77 1.94 -1.58 -3.03
C LEU A 77 3.34 -2.14 -3.29
N ARG A 78 4.32 -1.82 -2.44
CA ARG A 78 5.69 -2.35 -2.56
C ARG A 78 5.74 -3.86 -2.41
N THR A 79 5.03 -4.42 -1.42
CA THR A 79 4.94 -5.87 -1.20
C THR A 79 4.25 -6.58 -2.36
N MET A 80 3.26 -5.95 -3.01
CA MET A 80 2.58 -6.53 -4.16
C MET A 80 3.48 -6.62 -5.41
N LEU A 81 4.43 -5.69 -5.56
CA LEU A 81 5.32 -5.61 -6.73
C LEU A 81 6.65 -6.36 -6.55
N MET A 82 7.01 -6.75 -5.32
CA MET A 82 8.22 -7.50 -4.99
C MET A 82 7.94 -8.99 -4.97
#